data_AF-E2A5J3-F1
#
_entry.id   AF-E2A5J3-F1
#
_cell.length_a   1.000
_cell.length_b   1.000
_cell.length_c   1.000
_cell.angle_alpha   90.00
_cell.angle_beta   90.00
_cell.angle_gamma   90.00
#
_symmetry.space_group_name_H-M   'P 1'
#
loop_
_entity.id
_entity.type
_entity.pdbx_description
1 polymer ?
#
loop_
_entity_poly.entity_id
_entity_poly.type
_entity_poly.pdbx_seq_one_letter_code
_entity_poly.pdbx_strand_id
1 'polypeptide(L)'
;MLSGIGYPKEHLRHIGIPVIKDLRVGDNLQDHVGMGGLTFLIDKPVAIVRDRFQAAPITLHYVVNGRGPMTTLGGVECYAYVNTKYANSIEYPDLQFHMAPASINSDAGVQVRKIFKLTDEVYNTLYTD
;
A
#
# COMPACT_ATOMS: atom_id res chain seq x y z
N MET A 1 -18.40 16.43 -8.25
CA MET A 1 -19.08 17.37 -7.34
C MET A 1 -18.89 18.82 -7.73
N LEU A 2 -17.65 19.34 -7.91
CA LEU A 2 -17.42 20.76 -8.25
C LEU A 2 -18.16 21.27 -9.51
N SER A 3 -18.44 20.40 -10.48
CA SER A 3 -19.24 20.72 -11.67
C SER A 3 -20.75 20.81 -11.43
N GLY A 4 -21.23 20.84 -10.17
CA GLY A 4 -22.66 20.90 -9.84
C GLY A 4 -23.41 19.57 -9.94
N ILE A 5 -22.70 18.45 -10.10
CA ILE A 5 -23.27 17.10 -10.08
C ILE A 5 -22.72 16.34 -8.88
N GLY A 6 -23.60 15.93 -7.97
CA GLY A 6 -23.24 15.19 -6.76
C GLY A 6 -24.39 14.99 -5.78
N TYR A 7 -24.11 14.24 -4.70
CA TYR A 7 -25.09 13.84 -3.71
C TYR A 7 -24.49 13.93 -2.30
N PRO A 8 -25.29 14.27 -1.29
CA PRO A 8 -26.61 14.89 -1.42
C PRO A 8 -26.49 16.31 -2.03
N LYS A 9 -27.47 16.78 -2.80
CA LYS A 9 -27.46 18.17 -3.34
C LYS A 9 -27.29 19.24 -2.26
N GLU A 10 -27.71 18.96 -1.04
CA GLU A 10 -27.54 19.81 0.14
C GLU A 10 -26.06 20.04 0.46
N HIS A 11 -25.21 19.03 0.28
CA HIS A 11 -23.76 19.18 0.44
C HIS A 11 -23.21 20.22 -0.54
N LEU A 12 -23.59 20.14 -1.82
CA LEU A 12 -23.20 21.11 -2.85
C LEU A 12 -23.70 22.52 -2.54
N ARG A 13 -24.96 22.66 -2.13
CA ARG A 13 -25.55 23.95 -1.75
C ARG A 13 -24.83 24.57 -0.56
N HIS A 14 -24.50 23.77 0.45
CA HIS A 14 -23.82 24.23 1.66
C HIS A 14 -22.46 24.86 1.37
N ILE A 15 -21.73 24.32 0.39
CA ILE A 15 -20.42 24.83 -0.03
C ILE A 15 -20.49 25.79 -1.23
N GLY A 16 -21.67 26.31 -1.55
CA GLY A 16 -21.86 27.36 -2.55
C GLY A 16 -21.79 26.91 -4.02
N ILE A 17 -21.93 25.61 -4.30
CA ILE A 17 -21.87 25.08 -5.66
C ILE A 17 -23.29 25.00 -6.24
N PRO A 18 -23.56 25.61 -7.41
CA PRO A 18 -24.84 25.47 -8.11
C PRO A 18 -25.14 24.01 -8.45
N VAL A 19 -26.32 23.53 -8.07
CA VAL A 19 -26.73 22.15 -8.34
C VAL A 19 -27.31 22.04 -9.75
N ILE A 20 -26.62 21.28 -10.61
CA ILE A 20 -27.08 20.88 -11.94
C ILE A 20 -27.87 19.56 -11.85
N LYS A 21 -27.33 18.56 -11.15
CA LYS A 21 -28.00 17.26 -10.93
C LYS A 21 -27.67 16.65 -9.57
N ASP A 22 -28.70 16.10 -8.93
CA ASP A 22 -28.61 15.37 -7.66
C ASP A 22 -28.42 13.87 -7.96
N LEU A 23 -27.18 13.41 -7.98
CA LEU A 23 -26.79 12.04 -8.33
C LEU A 23 -25.73 11.55 -7.36
N ARG A 24 -25.79 10.26 -6.98
CA ARG A 24 -24.93 9.56 -6.00
C ARG A 24 -23.43 9.50 -6.37
N VAL A 25 -22.82 10.63 -6.67
CA VAL A 25 -21.39 10.78 -7.00
C VAL A 25 -20.59 10.78 -5.70
N GLY A 26 -19.58 9.90 -5.61
CA GLY A 26 -18.77 9.71 -4.41
C GLY A 26 -19.36 8.69 -3.42
N ASP A 27 -20.58 8.22 -3.68
CA ASP A 27 -21.20 7.14 -2.91
C ASP A 27 -20.67 5.76 -3.35
N ASN A 28 -20.81 4.77 -2.47
CA ASN A 28 -20.36 3.39 -2.71
C ASN A 28 -18.85 3.27 -3.02
N LEU A 29 -18.02 4.06 -2.33
CA LEU A 29 -16.57 3.86 -2.35
C LEU A 29 -16.25 2.47 -1.80
N GLN A 30 -15.55 1.68 -2.61
CA GLN A 30 -15.03 0.38 -2.22
C GLN A 30 -13.52 0.46 -2.20
N ASP A 31 -12.93 -0.13 -1.18
CA ASP A 31 -11.49 -0.32 -1.06
C ASP A 31 -11.24 -1.73 -0.54
N HIS A 32 -10.04 -2.26 -0.79
CA HIS A 32 -9.65 -3.55 -0.28
C HIS A 32 -9.12 -3.40 1.15
N VAL A 33 -9.64 -4.21 2.06
CA VAL A 33 -9.08 -4.31 3.41
C VAL A 33 -7.80 -5.14 3.34
N GLY A 34 -6.67 -4.50 3.59
CA GLY A 34 -5.37 -5.15 3.68
C GLY A 34 -4.97 -5.41 5.14
N MET A 35 -4.37 -6.57 5.40
CA MET A 35 -3.60 -6.79 6.63
C MET A 35 -2.18 -6.26 6.43
N GLY A 36 -1.60 -5.62 7.45
CA GLY A 36 -0.25 -5.02 7.46
C GLY A 36 0.94 -5.97 7.21
N GLY A 37 0.70 -7.16 6.65
CA GLY A 37 1.73 -8.07 6.18
C GLY A 37 2.16 -9.11 7.20
N LEU A 38 2.24 -10.35 6.74
CA LEU A 38 2.91 -11.43 7.44
C LEU A 38 4.40 -11.34 7.14
N THR A 39 5.21 -11.08 8.16
CA THR A 39 6.66 -10.90 8.00
C THR A 39 7.41 -12.17 8.40
N PHE A 40 8.42 -12.52 7.61
CA PHE A 40 9.28 -13.67 7.87
C PHE A 40 10.73 -13.22 7.96
N LEU A 41 11.47 -13.80 8.91
CA LEU A 41 12.92 -13.67 8.96
C LEU A 41 13.54 -14.58 7.89
N ILE A 42 14.61 -14.10 7.28
CA ILE A 42 15.41 -14.85 6.31
C ILE A 42 16.88 -14.75 6.69
N ASP A 43 17.63 -15.84 6.52
CA ASP A 43 19.06 -15.88 6.86
C ASP A 43 19.91 -15.10 5.85
N LYS A 44 19.44 -14.98 4.60
CA LYS A 44 20.18 -14.31 3.54
C LYS A 44 19.91 -12.80 3.56
N PRO A 45 20.94 -11.94 3.42
CA PRO A 45 20.79 -10.48 3.45
C PRO A 45 20.30 -9.92 2.10
N VAL A 46 19.24 -10.50 1.54
CA VAL A 46 18.67 -10.12 0.23
C VAL A 46 17.44 -9.23 0.34
N ALA A 47 16.84 -9.11 1.53
CA ALA A 47 15.73 -8.21 1.78
C ALA A 47 16.15 -6.73 1.61
N ILE A 48 15.22 -5.89 1.18
CA ILE A 48 15.42 -4.45 1.07
C ILE A 48 15.30 -3.82 2.47
N VAL A 49 16.44 -3.47 3.07
CA VAL A 49 16.52 -2.76 4.36
C VAL A 49 17.24 -1.44 4.14
N ARG A 50 16.65 -0.34 4.61
CA ARG A 50 17.06 1.04 4.29
C ARG A 50 18.56 1.26 4.49
N ASP A 51 19.11 0.80 5.61
CA ASP A 51 20.48 1.09 6.00
C ASP A 51 21.54 0.39 5.12
N ARG A 52 21.13 -0.56 4.26
CA ARG A 52 22.01 -1.18 3.26
C ARG A 52 22.11 -0.38 1.96
N PHE A 53 21.29 0.65 1.78
CA PHE A 53 21.20 1.38 0.52
C PHE A 53 21.58 2.85 0.65
N GLN A 54 22.70 3.23 0.02
CA GLN A 54 23.11 4.62 -0.13
C GLN A 54 22.58 5.17 -1.46
N ALA A 55 21.75 6.21 -1.41
CA ALA A 55 21.04 6.74 -2.57
C ALA A 55 21.99 7.09 -3.74
N ALA A 56 23.02 7.90 -3.49
CA ALA A 56 23.92 8.38 -4.54
C ALA A 56 24.65 7.26 -5.34
N PRO A 57 25.38 6.32 -4.70
CA PRO A 57 26.07 5.26 -5.45
C PRO A 57 25.10 4.28 -6.12
N ILE A 58 23.94 4.01 -5.54
CA ILE A 58 22.93 3.12 -6.15
C ILE A 58 22.33 3.76 -7.39
N THR A 59 21.97 5.03 -7.31
CA THR A 59 21.45 5.77 -8.45
C THR A 59 22.48 5.83 -9.57
N LEU A 60 23.74 6.14 -9.25
CA LEU A 60 24.80 6.16 -10.26
C LEU A 60 25.00 4.78 -10.90
N HIS A 61 25.02 3.71 -10.10
CA HIS A 61 25.15 2.34 -10.61
C HIS A 61 23.99 1.97 -11.54
N TYR A 62 22.76 2.36 -11.20
CA TYR A 62 21.60 2.16 -12.07
C TYR A 62 21.70 2.96 -13.37
N VAL A 63 22.06 4.25 -13.31
CA VAL A 63 22.16 5.12 -14.49
C VAL A 63 23.24 4.64 -15.45
N VAL A 64 24.41 4.23 -14.93
CA VAL A 64 25.55 3.83 -15.76
C VAL A 64 25.39 2.40 -16.28
N ASN A 65 24.94 1.47 -15.44
CA ASN A 65 24.97 0.04 -15.77
C ASN A 65 23.59 -0.53 -16.12
N GLY A 66 22.50 0.22 -15.92
CA GLY A 66 21.13 -0.29 -16.09
C GLY A 66 20.78 -1.44 -15.14
N ARG A 67 21.50 -1.57 -14.02
CA ARG A 67 21.40 -2.72 -13.09
C ARG A 67 21.48 -2.26 -11.64
N GLY A 68 21.09 -3.16 -10.74
CA GLY A 68 21.19 -2.97 -9.29
C GLY A 68 19.82 -2.72 -8.64
N PRO A 69 19.78 -2.39 -7.34
CA PRO A 69 18.55 -2.38 -6.55
C PRO A 69 17.44 -1.47 -7.11
N MET A 70 17.77 -0.40 -7.85
CA MET A 70 16.76 0.47 -8.46
C MET A 70 16.03 -0.16 -9.66
N THR A 71 16.43 -1.34 -10.12
CA THR A 71 15.63 -2.12 -11.10
C THR A 71 14.49 -2.91 -10.43
N THR A 72 14.46 -2.97 -9.09
CA THR A 72 13.41 -3.67 -8.33
C THR A 72 12.11 -2.87 -8.34
N LEU A 73 10.97 -3.53 -8.15
CA LEU A 73 9.66 -2.85 -8.07
C LEU A 73 9.50 -2.08 -6.75
N GLY A 74 10.36 -2.34 -5.76
CA GLY A 74 10.50 -1.54 -4.53
C GLY A 74 9.38 -1.76 -3.52
N GLY A 75 8.37 -2.57 -3.88
CA GLY A 75 7.22 -2.89 -3.06
C GLY A 75 6.80 -4.33 -3.27
N VAL A 76 6.01 -4.60 -4.32
CA VAL A 76 5.49 -5.94 -4.59
C VAL A 76 6.24 -6.58 -5.76
N GLU A 77 6.91 -7.69 -5.49
CA GLU A 77 7.69 -8.44 -6.49
C GLU A 77 6.91 -9.65 -7.03
N CYS A 78 5.90 -10.11 -6.30
CA CYS A 78 5.04 -11.20 -6.72
C CYS A 78 3.62 -11.03 -6.18
N TYR A 79 2.65 -11.49 -6.97
CA TYR A 79 1.24 -11.55 -6.63
C TYR A 79 0.75 -13.00 -6.66
N ALA A 80 -0.14 -13.33 -5.73
CA ALA A 80 -0.93 -14.55 -5.82
C ALA A 80 -2.39 -14.23 -5.53
N TYR A 81 -3.29 -14.92 -6.22
CA TYR A 81 -4.72 -14.84 -5.99
C TYR A 81 -5.21 -16.20 -5.55
N VAL A 82 -6.00 -16.24 -4.48
CA VAL A 82 -6.43 -17.49 -3.84
C VAL A 82 -7.90 -17.38 -3.49
N ASN A 83 -8.61 -18.49 -3.63
CA ASN A 83 -9.98 -18.62 -3.18
C ASN A 83 -9.95 -19.18 -1.77
N THR A 84 -10.49 -18.43 -0.81
CA THR A 84 -10.72 -18.96 0.52
C THR A 84 -11.88 -19.94 0.51
N LYS A 85 -12.07 -20.67 1.61
CA LYS A 85 -13.26 -21.51 1.80
C LYS A 85 -14.59 -20.72 1.84
N TYR A 86 -14.51 -19.39 1.89
CA TYR A 86 -15.65 -18.47 1.90
C TYR A 86 -15.87 -17.78 0.54
N ALA A 87 -15.09 -18.10 -0.48
CA ALA A 87 -15.24 -17.52 -1.80
C ALA A 87 -16.62 -17.84 -2.39
N ASN A 88 -17.31 -16.82 -2.92
CA ASN A 88 -18.64 -16.97 -3.50
C ASN A 88 -18.64 -17.66 -4.87
N SER A 89 -17.48 -17.75 -5.53
CA SER A 89 -17.30 -18.39 -6.82
C SER A 89 -15.86 -18.85 -6.98
N ILE A 90 -15.64 -19.87 -7.80
CA ILE A 90 -14.29 -20.32 -8.18
C ILE A 90 -13.65 -19.36 -9.20
N GLU A 91 -14.48 -18.63 -9.97
CA GLU A 91 -14.02 -17.76 -11.06
C GLU A 91 -13.34 -16.48 -10.57
N TYR A 92 -13.71 -15.99 -9.38
CA TYR A 92 -13.23 -14.72 -8.84
C TYR A 92 -12.58 -14.95 -7.46
N PRO A 93 -11.25 -14.81 -7.35
CA PRO A 93 -10.57 -14.94 -6.08
C PRO A 93 -10.98 -13.83 -5.11
N ASP A 94 -11.18 -14.20 -3.85
CA ASP A 94 -11.56 -13.32 -2.75
C ASP A 94 -10.36 -12.88 -1.89
N LEU A 95 -9.16 -13.38 -2.18
CA LEU A 95 -7.92 -13.01 -1.50
C LEU A 95 -6.77 -12.75 -2.47
N GLN A 96 -6.01 -11.69 -2.20
CA GLN A 96 -4.80 -11.32 -2.92
C GLN A 96 -3.61 -11.27 -1.95
N PHE A 97 -2.50 -11.91 -2.32
CA PHE A 97 -1.22 -11.80 -1.62
C PHE A 97 -0.30 -10.84 -2.35
N HIS A 98 0.30 -9.93 -1.58
CA HIS A 98 1.42 -9.11 -1.99
C HIS A 98 2.69 -9.65 -1.35
N MET A 99 3.64 -10.10 -2.17
CA MET A 99 4.93 -10.56 -1.70
C MET A 99 5.96 -9.46 -1.94
N ALA A 100 6.50 -8.94 -0.84
CA ALA A 100 7.46 -7.86 -0.83
C ALA A 100 8.80 -8.34 -0.27
N PRO A 101 9.95 -7.89 -0.81
CA PRO A 101 11.27 -8.16 -0.24
C PRO A 101 11.58 -7.24 0.95
N ALA A 102 10.57 -6.55 1.50
CA ALA A 102 10.65 -5.63 2.61
C ALA A 102 9.44 -5.81 3.54
N SER A 103 9.59 -5.32 4.75
CA SER A 103 8.62 -5.34 5.85
C SER A 103 8.41 -3.92 6.40
N ILE A 104 7.39 -3.75 7.23
CA ILE A 104 7.09 -2.46 7.89
C ILE A 104 8.27 -1.91 8.70
N ASN A 105 9.09 -2.78 9.29
CA ASN A 105 10.26 -2.40 10.08
C ASN A 105 11.56 -2.27 9.27
N SER A 106 11.51 -2.45 7.94
CA SER A 106 12.70 -2.39 7.08
C SER A 106 13.35 -1.00 7.00
N ASP A 107 12.65 0.05 7.47
CA ASP A 107 13.16 1.41 7.61
C ASP A 107 13.42 1.81 9.08
N ALA A 108 13.47 0.83 9.99
CA ALA A 108 13.56 1.01 11.44
C ALA A 108 12.44 1.90 12.02
N GLY A 109 11.27 1.92 11.38
CA GLY A 109 10.09 2.63 11.86
C GLY A 109 10.15 4.14 11.65
N VAL A 110 11.00 4.63 10.75
CA VAL A 110 11.23 6.07 10.55
C VAL A 110 10.06 6.72 9.81
N GLN A 111 9.52 6.06 8.78
CA GLN A 111 8.45 6.55 7.91
C GLN A 111 7.30 5.55 7.77
N VAL A 112 7.59 4.28 7.48
CA VAL A 112 6.56 3.30 7.05
C VAL A 112 5.47 3.14 8.11
N ARG A 113 5.86 2.99 9.39
CA ARG A 113 4.89 2.90 10.49
C ARG A 113 3.98 4.13 10.61
N LYS A 114 4.50 5.33 10.31
CA LYS A 114 3.76 6.59 10.40
C LYS A 114 2.79 6.75 9.25
N ILE A 115 3.19 6.34 8.05
CA ILE A 115 2.34 6.33 6.85
C ILE A 115 1.12 5.44 7.08
N PHE A 116 1.34 4.23 7.63
CA PHE A 116 0.26 3.31 7.99
C PHE A 116 -0.45 3.65 9.31
N LYS A 117 -0.02 4.70 10.02
CA LYS A 117 -0.53 5.11 11.34
C LYS A 117 -0.62 3.95 12.33
N LEU A 118 0.38 3.08 12.36
CA LEU A 118 0.44 1.99 13.32
C LEU A 118 0.65 2.55 14.73
N THR A 119 -0.07 2.02 15.70
CA THR A 119 0.13 2.36 17.10
C THR A 119 1.49 1.85 17.58
N ASP A 120 2.06 2.51 18.59
CA ASP A 120 3.32 2.05 19.18
C ASP A 120 3.18 0.64 19.76
N GLU A 121 2.01 0.30 20.31
CA GLU A 121 1.70 -1.05 20.81
C GLU A 121 1.84 -2.11 19.70
N VAL A 122 1.17 -1.92 18.57
CA VAL A 122 1.21 -2.87 17.44
C VAL A 122 2.62 -2.95 16.87
N TYR A 123 3.27 -1.81 16.66
CA TYR A 123 4.60 -1.79 16.09
C TYR A 123 5.62 -2.48 16.99
N ASN A 124 5.61 -2.17 18.29
CA ASN A 124 6.58 -2.73 19.23
C ASN A 124 6.35 -4.21 19.47
N THR A 125 5.10 -4.67 19.53
CA THR A 125 4.79 -6.09 19.73
C THR A 125 5.26 -6.97 18.54
N LEU A 126 5.20 -6.44 17.32
CA LEU A 126 5.47 -7.24 16.11
C LEU A 126 6.89 -7.09 15.57
N TYR A 127 7.56 -5.97 15.84
CA TYR A 127 8.78 -5.58 15.13
C TYR A 127 9.96 -5.17 16.02
N THR A 128 9.77 -5.13 17.33
CA THR A 128 10.81 -4.74 18.28
C THR A 128 11.00 -5.89 19.27
N ASP A 129 12.17 -6.54 19.21
CA ASP A 129 12.64 -7.44 20.27
C ASP A 129 13.27 -6.63 21.41
#